data_AF-A0A3L6ZYV5-F1
#
_entry.id   AF-A0A3L6ZYV5-F1
#
_cell.length_a   1.000
_cell.length_b   1.000
_cell.length_c   1.000
_cell.angle_alpha   90.00
_cell.angle_beta   90.00
_cell.angle_gamma   90.00
#
_symmetry.space_group_name_H-M   'P 1'
#
loop_
_entity.id
_entity.type
_entity.pdbx_description
1 polymer ?
#
loop_
_entity_poly.entity_id
_entity_poly.type
_entity_poly.pdbx_seq_one_letter_code
_entity_poly.pdbx_strand_id
1 'polypeptide(L)'
;MTSLPFVLRRLGHSLLVIALTYVFVYAVLFFLPGDPVASRINNPQNPIPADQAGAILEYYNLDKASIEQFWISVTRLFSGDLGYSLATGRPVADLIQQGLGDTVALAAVALLFTIVLALGVALGAVFAPFAPLRKLFAVLPVLALSTPGFLIGLLLLQVFAYQLGWFSSIRDEGVKSLLLPAITLAVGVNAPIAQVLIQGLRKAYGEPFVTVLRAQGVPEYRIITGHVIKNGSIPAVTLLGLTIGDLLAGSVIAEAIFSRAGLGFVTEQAVRAQDGPVVQAIVMIVAIVFTLVNLVTDLVYPLIDPRIRTAPKPVAVTVAPTQKAAVS
;
A
#
# COMPACT_ATOMS: atom_id res chain seq x y z
N MET A 1 -21.42 -11.70 12.34
CA MET A 1 -22.25 -10.49 12.16
C MET A 1 -21.40 -9.30 12.57
N THR A 2 -21.34 -8.25 11.76
CA THR A 2 -20.71 -6.96 12.13
C THR A 2 -21.62 -6.27 13.14
N SER A 3 -21.41 -6.54 14.42
CA SER A 3 -22.18 -5.86 15.47
C SER A 3 -21.92 -4.35 15.36
N LEU A 4 -22.97 -3.53 15.50
CA LEU A 4 -22.86 -2.06 15.53
C LEU A 4 -21.69 -1.53 16.40
N PRO A 5 -21.40 -2.09 17.60
CA PRO A 5 -20.22 -1.68 18.38
C PRO A 5 -18.87 -1.98 17.71
N PHE A 6 -18.76 -3.03 16.90
CA PHE A 6 -17.54 -3.32 16.14
C PHE A 6 -17.30 -2.26 15.08
N VAL A 7 -18.34 -1.89 14.32
CA VAL A 7 -18.24 -0.87 13.26
C VAL A 7 -17.90 0.49 13.85
N LEU A 8 -18.58 0.91 14.91
CA LEU A 8 -18.31 2.18 15.60
C LEU A 8 -16.89 2.24 16.17
N ARG A 9 -16.40 1.15 16.76
CA ARG A 9 -15.02 1.10 17.28
C ARG A 9 -13.99 1.23 16.17
N ARG A 10 -14.20 0.55 15.03
CA ARG A 10 -13.32 0.65 13.86
C ARG A 10 -13.33 2.06 13.27
N LEU A 11 -14.51 2.67 13.10
CA LEU A 11 -14.63 4.07 12.66
C LEU A 11 -13.92 5.04 13.62
N GLY A 12 -14.07 4.84 14.94
CA GLY A 12 -13.37 5.63 15.94
C GLY A 12 -11.84 5.51 15.84
N HIS A 13 -11.32 4.30 15.68
CA HIS A 13 -9.89 4.08 15.44
C HIS A 13 -9.42 4.73 14.13
N SER A 14 -10.20 4.62 13.05
CA SER A 14 -9.90 5.24 11.75
C SER A 14 -9.80 6.77 11.85
N LEU A 15 -10.77 7.42 12.51
CA LEU A 15 -10.75 8.86 12.74
C LEU A 15 -9.57 9.28 13.62
N LEU A 16 -9.25 8.49 14.64
CA LEU A 16 -8.11 8.75 15.51
C LEU A 16 -6.78 8.68 14.75
N VAL A 17 -6.61 7.68 13.86
CA VAL A 17 -5.42 7.59 13.00
C VAL A 17 -5.29 8.82 12.12
N ILE A 18 -6.36 9.22 11.43
CA ILE A 18 -6.35 10.40 10.54
C ILE A 18 -6.02 11.67 11.32
N ALA A 19 -6.62 11.88 12.50
CA ALA A 19 -6.36 13.04 13.34
C ALA A 19 -4.92 13.07 13.86
N LEU A 20 -4.40 11.95 14.36
CA LEU A 20 -3.02 11.86 14.82
C LEU A 20 -2.03 12.05 13.67
N THR A 21 -2.31 11.50 12.49
CA THR A 21 -1.49 11.74 11.30
C THR A 21 -1.47 13.23 10.94
N TYR A 22 -2.63 13.91 10.92
CA TYR A 22 -2.68 15.34 10.63
C TYR A 22 -1.82 16.16 11.59
N VAL A 23 -2.00 15.94 12.89
CA VAL A 23 -1.25 16.64 13.95
C VAL A 23 0.24 16.35 13.84
N PHE A 24 0.61 15.08 13.60
CA PHE A 24 1.99 14.67 13.46
C PHE A 24 2.68 15.34 12.27
N VAL A 25 2.07 15.29 11.08
CA VAL A 25 2.66 15.91 9.88
C VAL A 25 2.74 17.42 10.04
N TYR A 26 1.70 18.06 10.58
CA TYR A 26 1.74 19.49 10.86
C TYR A 26 2.87 19.86 11.82
N ALA A 27 3.06 19.09 12.91
CA ALA A 27 4.15 19.30 13.85
C ALA A 27 5.52 19.13 13.18
N VAL A 28 5.71 18.07 12.38
CA VAL A 28 6.96 17.83 11.65
C VAL A 28 7.27 18.99 10.71
N LEU A 29 6.29 19.45 9.94
CA LEU A 29 6.44 20.60 9.03
C LEU A 29 6.70 21.90 9.79
N PHE A 30 6.10 22.08 10.96
CA PHE A 30 6.32 23.25 11.81
C PHE A 30 7.74 23.29 12.42
N PHE A 31 8.28 22.13 12.81
CA PHE A 31 9.64 22.04 13.35
C PHE A 31 10.73 21.99 12.28
N LEU A 32 10.36 21.88 10.99
CA LEU A 32 11.32 21.85 9.90
C LEU A 32 12.01 23.23 9.82
N PRO A 33 13.35 23.29 9.93
CA PRO A 33 14.08 24.55 9.82
C PRO A 33 14.00 25.08 8.38
N GLY A 34 13.56 26.32 8.25
CA GLY A 34 13.43 27.03 6.98
C GLY A 34 12.21 27.93 6.98
N ASP A 35 12.31 29.08 6.33
CA ASP A 35 11.15 29.90 6.02
C ASP A 35 10.70 29.55 4.59
N PRO A 36 9.67 28.68 4.42
CA PRO A 36 9.21 28.26 3.09
C PRO A 36 8.71 29.44 2.26
N VAL A 37 8.33 30.55 2.91
CA VAL A 37 7.93 31.79 2.27
C VAL A 37 9.13 32.60 1.80
N ALA A 38 10.15 32.79 2.64
CA ALA A 38 11.38 33.43 2.21
C ALA A 38 12.11 32.62 1.14
N SER A 39 12.09 31.29 1.22
CA SER A 39 12.63 30.38 0.19
C SER A 39 11.96 30.61 -1.16
N ARG A 40 10.65 30.91 -1.15
CA ARG A 40 9.85 31.19 -2.35
C ARG A 40 10.08 32.59 -2.92
N ILE A 41 10.11 33.61 -2.08
CA ILE A 41 10.35 35.02 -2.48
C ILE A 41 11.74 35.16 -3.12
N ASN A 42 12.72 34.40 -2.63
CA ASN A 42 14.10 34.47 -3.10
C ASN A 42 14.45 33.42 -4.17
N ASN A 43 13.49 32.62 -4.66
CA ASN A 43 13.76 31.58 -5.67
C ASN A 43 13.88 32.19 -7.09
N PRO A 44 15.08 32.25 -7.69
CA PRO A 44 15.27 32.89 -8.99
C PRO A 44 14.78 32.03 -10.17
N GLN A 45 14.56 30.72 -9.95
CA GLN A 45 14.22 29.76 -11.01
C GLN A 45 12.71 29.62 -11.24
N ASN A 46 11.87 30.02 -10.27
CA ASN A 46 10.42 30.00 -10.40
C ASN A 46 9.77 31.12 -9.56
N PRO A 47 9.97 32.40 -9.92
CA PRO A 47 9.39 33.52 -9.19
C PRO A 47 7.87 33.52 -9.33
N ILE A 48 7.15 33.66 -8.22
CA ILE A 48 5.72 33.94 -8.29
C ILE A 48 5.53 35.36 -8.83
N PRO A 49 4.55 35.59 -9.70
CA PRO A 49 4.02 36.93 -9.94
C PRO A 49 3.74 37.65 -8.61
N ALA A 50 4.25 38.88 -8.46
CA ALA A 50 4.24 39.61 -7.17
C ALA A 50 2.81 39.87 -6.63
N ASP A 51 1.82 39.91 -7.51
CA ASP A 51 0.38 40.01 -7.23
C ASP A 51 -0.21 38.76 -6.58
N GLN A 52 0.27 37.56 -6.94
CA GLN A 52 -0.20 36.29 -6.37
C GLN A 52 0.55 35.91 -5.10
N ALA A 53 1.80 36.36 -4.95
CA ALA A 53 2.60 36.10 -3.75
C ALA A 53 1.90 36.65 -2.49
N GLY A 54 1.52 37.93 -2.49
CA GLY A 54 0.88 38.57 -1.33
C GLY A 54 -0.42 37.89 -0.88
N ALA A 55 -1.28 37.52 -1.84
CA ALA A 55 -2.56 36.87 -1.56
C ALA A 55 -2.39 35.47 -0.94
N ILE A 56 -1.39 34.69 -1.39
CA ILE A 56 -1.10 33.36 -0.81
C ILE A 56 -0.53 33.50 0.61
N LEU A 57 0.31 34.52 0.86
CA LEU A 57 0.88 34.77 2.18
C LEU A 57 -0.18 35.18 3.20
N GLU A 58 -1.09 36.07 2.80
CA GLU A 58 -2.24 36.46 3.62
C GLU A 58 -3.19 35.28 3.84
N TYR A 59 -3.40 34.44 2.82
CA TYR A 59 -4.23 33.24 2.93
C TYR A 59 -3.74 32.30 4.04
N TYR A 60 -2.43 32.11 4.22
CA TYR A 60 -1.88 31.23 5.25
C TYR A 60 -1.81 31.84 6.65
N ASN A 61 -2.10 33.13 6.82
CA ASN A 61 -2.09 33.82 8.12
C ASN A 61 -0.78 33.61 8.90
N LEU A 62 0.35 33.76 8.20
CA LEU A 62 1.69 33.47 8.75
C LEU A 62 2.10 34.42 9.87
N ASP A 63 1.39 35.55 9.99
CA ASP A 63 1.50 36.54 11.06
C ASP A 63 0.93 36.03 12.40
N LYS A 64 0.10 34.99 12.39
CA LYS A 64 -0.55 34.45 13.58
C LYS A 64 0.28 33.40 14.31
N ALA A 65 -0.05 33.13 15.57
CA ALA A 65 0.56 32.05 16.33
C ALA A 65 0.30 30.69 15.67
N SER A 66 1.25 29.76 15.77
CA SER A 66 1.20 28.46 15.09
C SER A 66 0.01 27.58 15.47
N ILE A 67 -0.49 27.69 16.71
CA ILE A 67 -1.69 27.00 17.17
C ILE A 67 -2.95 27.59 16.51
N GLU A 68 -2.98 28.90 16.27
CA GLU A 68 -4.10 29.53 15.57
C GLU A 68 -4.11 29.14 14.09
N GLN A 69 -2.94 29.16 13.44
CA GLN A 69 -2.78 28.65 12.07
C GLN A 69 -3.25 27.19 11.94
N PHE A 70 -2.93 26.35 12.93
CA PHE A 70 -3.40 24.97 12.98
C PHE A 70 -4.92 24.88 12.99
N TRP A 71 -5.60 25.62 13.85
CA TRP A 71 -7.07 25.59 13.91
C TRP A 71 -7.74 26.18 12.66
N ILE A 72 -7.16 27.22 12.07
CA ILE A 72 -7.61 27.77 10.77
C ILE A 72 -7.47 26.68 9.69
N SER A 73 -6.34 25.99 9.66
CA SER A 73 -6.09 24.92 8.69
C SER A 73 -7.06 23.74 8.87
N VAL A 74 -7.30 23.31 10.12
CA VAL A 74 -8.26 22.24 10.44
C VAL A 74 -9.69 22.63 10.06
N THR A 75 -10.12 23.86 10.33
CA THR A 75 -11.47 24.33 9.97
C THR A 75 -11.68 24.41 8.46
N ARG A 76 -10.66 24.84 7.71
CA ARG A 76 -10.67 24.82 6.23
C ARG A 76 -10.76 23.42 5.66
N LEU A 77 -10.10 22.44 6.28
CA LEU A 77 -10.18 21.04 5.87
C LEU A 77 -11.62 20.51 5.87
N PHE A 78 -12.43 20.88 6.86
CA PHE A 78 -13.86 20.53 6.91
C PHE A 78 -14.69 21.19 5.81
N SER A 79 -14.20 22.27 5.21
CA SER A 79 -14.82 22.94 4.07
C SER A 79 -14.34 22.39 2.71
N GLY A 80 -13.43 21.40 2.72
CA GLY A 80 -12.82 20.83 1.52
C GLY A 80 -11.70 21.69 0.92
N ASP A 81 -11.25 22.72 1.63
CA ASP A 81 -10.16 23.59 1.18
C ASP A 81 -8.82 23.02 1.65
N LEU A 82 -8.03 22.52 0.68
CA LEU A 82 -6.70 21.95 0.89
C LEU A 82 -5.58 23.01 0.76
N GLY A 83 -5.94 24.26 0.46
CA GLY A 83 -5.01 25.35 0.26
C GLY A 83 -4.35 25.39 -1.12
N TYR A 84 -3.27 26.16 -1.18
CA TYR A 84 -2.50 26.44 -2.38
C TYR A 84 -1.03 26.05 -2.23
N SER A 85 -0.46 25.49 -3.29
CA SER A 85 0.96 25.14 -3.34
C SER A 85 1.86 26.36 -3.13
N LEU A 86 2.75 26.27 -2.13
CA LEU A 86 3.83 27.23 -1.93
C LEU A 86 4.98 27.02 -2.92
N ALA A 87 4.89 26.09 -3.87
CA ALA A 87 5.86 25.96 -4.97
C ALA A 87 5.31 26.50 -6.30
N THR A 88 4.00 26.40 -6.54
CA THR A 88 3.41 26.70 -7.86
C THR A 88 2.27 27.72 -7.81
N GLY A 89 1.72 28.01 -6.63
CA GLY A 89 0.55 28.88 -6.47
C GLY A 89 -0.77 28.24 -6.91
N ARG A 90 -0.73 26.99 -7.39
CA ARG A 90 -1.92 26.25 -7.84
C ARG A 90 -2.70 25.68 -6.65
N PRO A 91 -4.02 25.49 -6.77
CA PRO A 91 -4.80 24.76 -5.79
C PRO A 91 -4.22 23.36 -5.55
N VAL A 92 -4.07 22.97 -4.28
CA VAL A 92 -3.53 21.66 -3.90
C VAL A 92 -4.44 20.52 -4.38
N ALA A 93 -5.76 20.76 -4.39
CA ALA A 93 -6.75 19.82 -4.91
C ALA A 93 -6.49 19.43 -6.37
N ASP A 94 -6.10 20.37 -7.24
CA ASP A 94 -5.82 20.10 -8.66
C ASP A 94 -4.58 19.21 -8.82
N LEU A 95 -3.54 19.47 -8.03
CA LEU A 95 -2.30 18.68 -8.04
C LEU A 95 -2.56 17.24 -7.62
N ILE A 96 -3.39 17.07 -6.59
CA ILE A 96 -3.82 15.76 -6.10
C ILE A 96 -4.67 15.04 -7.13
N GLN A 97 -5.67 15.71 -7.72
CA GLN A 97 -6.57 15.07 -8.69
C GLN A 97 -5.80 14.57 -9.91
N GLN A 98 -4.80 15.33 -10.36
CA GLN A 98 -3.89 14.92 -11.43
C GLN A 98 -3.06 13.69 -11.03
N GLY A 99 -2.47 13.67 -9.83
CA GLY A 99 -1.65 12.55 -9.39
C GLY A 99 -2.44 11.28 -9.03
N LEU A 100 -3.65 11.42 -8.48
CA LEU A 100 -4.44 10.31 -7.95
C LEU A 100 -4.85 9.32 -9.04
N GLY A 101 -5.22 9.82 -10.23
CA GLY A 101 -5.61 8.97 -11.36
C GLY A 101 -4.48 8.04 -11.80
N ASP A 102 -3.27 8.58 -11.93
CA ASP A 102 -2.09 7.80 -12.30
C ASP A 102 -1.69 6.79 -11.21
N THR A 103 -1.81 7.16 -9.94
CA THR A 103 -1.52 6.28 -8.80
C THR A 103 -2.48 5.10 -8.74
N VAL A 104 -3.78 5.32 -8.96
CA VAL A 104 -4.77 4.25 -9.03
C VAL A 104 -4.51 3.33 -10.22
N ALA A 105 -4.19 3.90 -11.39
CA ALA A 105 -3.85 3.11 -12.58
C ALA A 105 -2.61 2.23 -12.33
N LEU A 106 -1.58 2.78 -11.69
CA LEU A 106 -0.38 2.03 -11.32
C LEU A 106 -0.69 0.90 -10.34
N ALA A 107 -1.46 1.17 -9.28
CA ALA A 107 -1.84 0.16 -8.30
C ALA A 107 -2.68 -0.97 -8.92
N ALA A 108 -3.58 -0.65 -9.86
CA ALA A 108 -4.38 -1.65 -10.58
C ALA A 108 -3.51 -2.56 -11.47
N VAL A 109 -2.55 -1.99 -12.21
CA VAL A 109 -1.61 -2.77 -13.01
C VAL A 109 -0.68 -3.61 -12.13
N ALA A 110 -0.21 -3.05 -11.01
CA ALA A 110 0.58 -3.78 -10.03
C ALA A 110 -0.20 -4.96 -9.44
N LEU A 111 -1.48 -4.81 -9.13
CA LEU A 111 -2.33 -5.89 -8.65
C LEU A 111 -2.43 -7.04 -9.67
N LEU A 112 -2.58 -6.71 -10.96
CA LEU A 112 -2.58 -7.71 -12.03
C LEU A 112 -1.25 -8.48 -12.06
N PHE A 113 -0.12 -7.77 -12.01
CA PHE A 113 1.20 -8.40 -11.94
C PHE A 113 1.36 -9.25 -10.68
N THR A 114 0.87 -8.80 -9.52
CA THR A 114 0.90 -9.57 -8.28
C THR A 114 0.17 -10.91 -8.46
N ILE A 115 -1.02 -10.91 -9.04
CA ILE A 115 -1.80 -12.14 -9.29
C ILE A 115 -1.04 -13.07 -10.23
N VAL A 116 -0.54 -12.55 -11.35
CA VAL A 116 0.17 -13.33 -12.37
C VAL A 116 1.47 -13.92 -11.80
N LEU A 117 2.26 -13.11 -11.08
CA LEU A 117 3.51 -13.54 -10.46
C LEU A 117 3.27 -14.53 -9.33
N ALA A 118 2.28 -14.31 -8.46
CA ALA A 118 1.91 -15.23 -7.38
C ALA A 118 1.56 -16.61 -7.96
N LEU A 119 0.67 -16.62 -8.95
CA LEU A 119 0.21 -17.85 -9.59
C LEU A 119 1.35 -18.55 -10.33
N GLY A 120 2.13 -17.81 -11.13
CA GLY A 120 3.27 -18.37 -11.87
C GLY A 120 4.32 -18.99 -10.95
N VAL A 121 4.72 -18.27 -9.89
CA VAL A 121 5.68 -18.76 -8.90
C VAL A 121 5.13 -19.98 -8.17
N ALA A 122 3.86 -19.95 -7.75
CA ALA A 122 3.27 -21.06 -7.02
C ALA A 122 3.09 -22.32 -7.88
N LEU A 123 2.62 -22.17 -9.12
CA LEU A 123 2.52 -23.29 -10.06
C LEU A 123 3.91 -23.86 -10.38
N GLY A 124 4.91 -23.02 -10.58
CA GLY A 124 6.30 -23.45 -10.77
C GLY A 124 6.86 -24.20 -9.56
N ALA A 125 6.59 -23.73 -8.34
CA ALA A 125 7.09 -24.36 -7.12
C ALA A 125 6.43 -25.71 -6.79
N VAL A 126 5.23 -25.98 -7.31
CA VAL A 126 4.46 -27.21 -7.03
C VAL A 126 4.51 -28.19 -8.19
N PHE A 127 4.31 -27.72 -9.42
CA PHE A 127 4.06 -28.57 -10.59
C PHE A 127 5.19 -28.56 -11.63
N ALA A 128 6.28 -27.83 -11.43
CA ALA A 128 7.37 -27.84 -12.40
C ALA A 128 7.96 -29.26 -12.60
N PRO A 129 8.36 -29.61 -13.83
CA PRO A 129 8.69 -30.99 -14.23
C PRO A 129 9.90 -31.58 -13.48
N PHE A 130 10.86 -30.73 -13.09
CA PHE A 130 12.10 -31.17 -12.46
C PHE A 130 12.28 -30.55 -11.07
N ALA A 131 12.89 -31.32 -10.16
CA ALA A 131 13.09 -30.91 -8.77
C ALA A 131 13.91 -29.60 -8.60
N PRO A 132 14.98 -29.33 -9.37
CA PRO A 132 15.70 -28.07 -9.28
C PRO A 132 14.83 -26.86 -9.60
N LEU A 133 13.98 -26.97 -10.62
CA LEU A 133 13.08 -25.88 -11.02
C LEU A 133 12.02 -25.61 -9.95
N ARG A 134 11.44 -26.65 -9.35
CA ARG A 134 10.53 -26.50 -8.19
C ARG A 134 11.22 -25.81 -7.01
N LYS A 135 12.47 -26.17 -6.71
CA LYS A 135 13.26 -25.53 -5.64
C LYS A 135 13.53 -24.06 -5.96
N LEU A 136 13.88 -23.72 -7.20
CA LEU A 136 14.11 -22.35 -7.64
C LEU A 136 12.88 -21.48 -7.37
N PHE A 137 11.71 -21.88 -7.89
CA PHE A 137 10.46 -21.15 -7.67
C PHE A 137 10.06 -21.08 -6.20
N ALA A 138 10.33 -22.12 -5.40
CA ALA A 138 10.02 -22.12 -3.97
C ALA A 138 10.89 -21.12 -3.16
N VAL A 139 12.08 -20.75 -3.65
CA VAL A 139 12.99 -19.82 -2.97
C VAL A 139 12.72 -18.36 -3.36
N LEU A 140 12.17 -18.09 -4.56
CA LEU A 140 11.88 -16.72 -5.04
C LEU A 140 11.09 -15.85 -4.03
N PRO A 141 10.02 -16.33 -3.38
CA PRO A 141 9.29 -15.52 -2.40
C PRO A 141 10.15 -15.10 -1.21
N VAL A 142 11.07 -15.96 -0.77
CA VAL A 142 11.96 -15.68 0.36
C VAL A 142 12.97 -14.60 -0.02
N LEU A 143 13.55 -14.68 -1.22
CA LEU A 143 14.45 -13.65 -1.73
C LEU A 143 13.76 -12.29 -1.87
N ALA A 144 12.53 -12.28 -2.38
CA ALA A 144 11.74 -11.06 -2.50
C ALA A 144 11.45 -10.43 -1.13
N LEU A 145 11.13 -11.24 -0.11
CA LEU A 145 10.89 -10.74 1.25
C LEU A 145 12.15 -10.13 1.90
N SER A 146 13.33 -10.69 1.62
CA SER A 146 14.60 -10.18 2.15
C SER A 146 15.14 -8.97 1.40
N THR A 147 14.56 -8.61 0.25
CA THR A 147 15.04 -7.50 -0.59
C THR A 147 14.15 -6.28 -0.41
N PRO A 148 14.69 -5.13 0.04
CA PRO A 148 13.94 -3.88 0.08
C PRO A 148 13.31 -3.53 -1.28
N GLY A 149 12.02 -3.17 -1.29
CA GLY A 149 11.26 -2.91 -2.52
C GLY A 149 11.86 -1.81 -3.40
N PHE A 150 12.39 -0.75 -2.80
CA PHE A 150 13.04 0.32 -3.56
C PHE A 150 14.30 -0.15 -4.29
N LEU A 151 15.08 -1.08 -3.70
CA LEU A 151 16.27 -1.65 -4.34
C LEU A 151 15.89 -2.46 -5.57
N ILE A 152 14.79 -3.22 -5.50
CA ILE A 152 14.25 -3.94 -6.67
C ILE A 152 13.95 -2.94 -7.79
N GLY A 153 13.29 -1.83 -7.46
CA GLY A 153 12.97 -0.78 -8.44
C GLY A 153 14.22 -0.17 -9.08
N LEU A 154 15.22 0.17 -8.27
CA LEU A 154 16.50 0.70 -8.75
C LEU A 154 17.26 -0.29 -9.63
N LEU A 155 17.28 -1.58 -9.28
CA LEU A 155 17.89 -2.62 -10.10
C LEU A 155 17.16 -2.80 -11.44
N LEU A 156 15.82 -2.77 -11.42
CA LEU A 156 15.01 -2.83 -12.64
C LEU A 156 15.30 -1.63 -13.55
N LEU A 157 15.42 -0.42 -13.01
CA LEU A 157 15.87 0.75 -13.77
C LEU A 157 17.27 0.54 -14.35
N GLN A 158 18.23 0.10 -13.53
CA GLN A 158 19.61 -0.12 -13.96
C GLN A 158 19.70 -1.08 -15.16
N VAL A 159 18.99 -2.20 -15.09
CA VAL A 159 19.05 -3.23 -16.13
C VAL A 159 18.21 -2.83 -17.35
N PHE A 160 16.94 -2.49 -17.14
CA PHE A 160 15.99 -2.36 -18.25
C PHE A 160 15.97 -0.97 -18.88
N ALA A 161 16.27 0.09 -18.12
CA ALA A 161 16.34 1.43 -18.66
C ALA A 161 17.76 1.79 -19.10
N TYR A 162 18.76 1.64 -18.22
CA TYR A 162 20.10 2.14 -18.52
C TYR A 162 20.99 1.17 -19.31
N GLN A 163 20.95 -0.14 -19.04
CA GLN A 163 21.77 -1.11 -19.77
C GLN A 163 21.13 -1.56 -21.09
N LEU A 164 19.85 -1.96 -21.05
CA LEU A 164 19.15 -2.50 -22.20
C LEU A 164 18.48 -1.44 -23.08
N GLY A 165 18.18 -0.25 -22.54
CA GLY A 165 17.46 0.79 -23.26
C GLY A 165 16.03 0.42 -23.67
N TRP A 166 15.41 -0.56 -23.01
CA TRP A 166 14.04 -1.02 -23.32
C TRP A 166 12.97 -0.07 -22.79
N PHE A 167 13.31 0.71 -21.76
CA PHE A 167 12.43 1.66 -21.11
C PHE A 167 13.15 3.00 -20.94
N SER A 168 12.45 4.10 -21.09
CA SER A 168 12.96 5.42 -20.70
C SER A 168 12.90 5.59 -19.19
N SER A 169 13.93 6.20 -18.61
CA SER A 169 13.94 6.68 -17.22
C SER A 169 13.33 8.08 -17.06
N ILE A 170 13.03 8.74 -18.18
CA ILE A 170 12.43 10.08 -18.23
C ILE A 170 10.92 9.94 -18.46
N ARG A 171 10.17 10.87 -17.89
CA ARG A 171 8.71 10.97 -17.99
C ARG A 171 8.21 10.74 -19.42
N ASP A 172 7.15 9.93 -19.52
CA ASP A 172 6.18 9.86 -20.62
C ASP A 172 6.44 8.90 -21.81
N GLU A 173 6.03 7.63 -21.64
CA GLU A 173 5.86 6.69 -22.77
C GLU A 173 4.58 5.84 -22.65
N GLY A 174 3.48 6.45 -22.21
CA GLY A 174 2.19 5.76 -22.09
C GLY A 174 2.25 4.48 -21.24
N VAL A 175 1.66 3.38 -21.71
CA VAL A 175 1.54 2.13 -20.94
C VAL A 175 2.89 1.50 -20.55
N LYS A 176 3.96 1.70 -21.35
CA LYS A 176 5.28 1.10 -21.04
C LYS A 176 5.85 1.60 -19.72
N SER A 177 5.63 2.88 -19.44
CA SER A 177 6.05 3.53 -18.19
C SER A 177 5.31 3.01 -16.93
N LEU A 178 4.26 2.19 -17.09
CA LEU A 178 3.59 1.52 -15.97
C LEU A 178 4.25 0.20 -15.59
N LEU A 179 4.92 -0.46 -16.55
CA LEU A 179 5.33 -1.86 -16.40
C LEU A 179 6.39 -2.05 -15.32
N LEU A 180 7.51 -1.32 -15.41
CA LEU A 180 8.60 -1.47 -14.42
C LEU A 180 8.18 -1.06 -12.99
N PRO A 181 7.50 0.08 -12.77
CA PRO A 181 7.00 0.41 -11.44
C PRO A 181 5.99 -0.63 -10.94
N ALA A 182 5.08 -1.11 -11.79
CA ALA A 182 4.09 -2.11 -11.39
C ALA A 182 4.74 -3.45 -11.04
N ILE A 183 5.75 -3.90 -11.79
CA ILE A 183 6.52 -5.11 -11.48
C ILE A 183 7.27 -4.93 -10.15
N THR A 184 7.85 -3.76 -9.91
CA THR A 184 8.55 -3.45 -8.64
C THR A 184 7.61 -3.61 -7.45
N LEU A 185 6.43 -3.01 -7.53
CA LEU A 185 5.40 -3.12 -6.50
C LEU A 185 4.94 -4.56 -6.33
N ALA A 186 4.65 -5.23 -7.44
CA ALA A 186 4.16 -6.59 -7.45
C ALA A 186 5.16 -7.53 -6.77
N VAL A 187 6.45 -7.48 -7.12
CA VAL A 187 7.48 -8.32 -6.49
C VAL A 187 7.54 -8.08 -4.97
N GLY A 188 7.46 -6.83 -4.53
CA GLY A 188 7.53 -6.47 -3.11
C GLY A 188 6.40 -7.09 -2.27
N VAL A 189 5.17 -7.10 -2.79
CA VAL A 189 4.01 -7.64 -2.05
C VAL A 189 3.74 -9.12 -2.33
N ASN A 190 4.36 -9.69 -3.37
CA ASN A 190 4.06 -11.06 -3.83
C ASN A 190 4.55 -12.15 -2.87
N ALA A 191 5.61 -11.90 -2.10
CA ALA A 191 6.23 -12.92 -1.24
C ALA A 191 5.24 -13.68 -0.32
N PRO A 192 4.45 -13.02 0.55
CA PRO A 192 3.49 -13.71 1.41
C PRO A 192 2.39 -14.43 0.62
N ILE A 193 1.89 -13.82 -0.47
CA ILE A 193 0.82 -14.40 -1.29
C ILE A 193 1.29 -15.68 -1.96
N ALA A 194 2.47 -15.64 -2.59
CA ALA A 194 3.07 -16.80 -3.25
C ALA A 194 3.33 -17.94 -2.25
N GLN A 195 3.84 -17.65 -1.04
CA GLN A 195 4.07 -18.66 -0.02
C GLN A 195 2.77 -19.35 0.42
N VAL A 196 1.72 -18.57 0.68
CA VAL A 196 0.41 -19.12 1.08
C VAL A 196 -0.22 -19.90 -0.06
N LEU A 197 -0.11 -19.42 -1.30
CA LEU A 197 -0.60 -20.13 -2.47
C LEU A 197 0.15 -21.45 -2.69
N ILE A 198 1.48 -21.49 -2.53
CA ILE A 198 2.27 -22.72 -2.60
C ILE A 198 1.78 -23.75 -1.58
N GLN A 199 1.57 -23.33 -0.32
CA GLN A 199 1.08 -24.22 0.73
C GLN A 199 -0.33 -24.72 0.43
N GLY A 200 -1.22 -23.83 -0.01
CA GLY A 200 -2.59 -24.15 -0.40
C GLY A 200 -2.66 -25.13 -1.56
N LEU A 201 -1.87 -24.91 -2.62
CA LEU A 201 -1.79 -25.80 -3.77
C LEU A 201 -1.22 -27.17 -3.40
N ARG A 202 -0.14 -27.24 -2.61
CA ARG A 202 0.42 -28.52 -2.14
C ARG A 202 -0.59 -29.31 -1.32
N LYS A 203 -1.31 -28.64 -0.43
CA LYS A 203 -2.35 -29.26 0.39
C LYS A 203 -3.49 -29.78 -0.47
N ALA A 204 -4.08 -28.94 -1.32
CA ALA A 204 -5.20 -29.31 -2.18
C ALA A 204 -4.81 -30.43 -3.17
N TYR A 205 -3.56 -30.45 -3.64
CA TYR A 205 -3.06 -31.50 -4.52
C TYR A 205 -2.90 -32.86 -3.81
N GLY A 206 -2.65 -32.85 -2.50
CA GLY A 206 -2.54 -34.05 -1.67
C GLY A 206 -3.88 -34.58 -1.13
N GLU A 207 -5.01 -33.96 -1.47
CA GLU A 207 -6.32 -34.38 -0.96
C GLU A 207 -6.88 -35.60 -1.70
N PRO A 208 -7.71 -36.43 -1.03
CA PRO A 208 -8.25 -37.67 -1.61
C PRO A 208 -9.03 -37.49 -2.92
N PHE A 209 -9.66 -36.34 -3.14
CA PHE A 209 -10.44 -36.07 -4.36
C PHE A 209 -9.57 -36.13 -5.62
N VAL A 210 -8.27 -35.79 -5.51
CA VAL A 210 -7.33 -35.84 -6.64
C VAL A 210 -7.13 -37.28 -7.11
N THR A 211 -6.97 -38.21 -6.18
CA THR A 211 -6.84 -39.65 -6.48
C THR A 211 -8.11 -40.20 -7.14
N VAL A 212 -9.28 -39.79 -6.66
CA VAL A 212 -10.58 -40.19 -7.25
C VAL A 212 -10.72 -39.68 -8.68
N LEU A 213 -10.43 -38.40 -8.93
CA LEU A 213 -10.50 -37.82 -10.29
C LEU A 213 -9.50 -38.47 -11.24
N ARG A 214 -8.30 -38.81 -10.75
CA ARG A 214 -7.29 -39.53 -11.54
C ARG A 214 -7.76 -40.95 -11.87
N ALA A 215 -8.42 -41.65 -10.94
CA ALA A 215 -9.01 -42.96 -11.18
C ALA A 215 -10.19 -42.91 -12.18
N GLN A 216 -10.89 -41.78 -12.26
CA GLN A 216 -11.92 -41.51 -13.26
C GLN A 216 -11.35 -41.13 -14.65
N GLY A 217 -10.02 -41.12 -14.83
CA GLY A 217 -9.37 -40.79 -16.10
C GLY A 217 -9.37 -39.30 -16.45
N VAL A 218 -9.65 -38.42 -15.48
CA VAL A 218 -9.58 -36.96 -15.71
C VAL A 218 -8.12 -36.56 -15.94
N PRO A 219 -7.79 -35.83 -17.03
CA PRO A 219 -6.42 -35.46 -17.30
C PRO A 219 -5.89 -34.47 -16.25
N GLU A 220 -4.60 -34.60 -15.92
CA GLU A 220 -3.94 -33.86 -14.84
C GLU A 220 -4.15 -32.34 -14.91
N TYR A 221 -4.08 -31.74 -16.11
CA TYR A 221 -4.29 -30.31 -16.29
C TYR A 221 -5.69 -29.84 -15.87
N ARG A 222 -6.75 -30.65 -16.10
CA ARG A 222 -8.12 -30.32 -15.68
C ARG A 222 -8.32 -30.47 -14.18
N ILE A 223 -7.62 -31.44 -13.56
CA ILE A 223 -7.62 -31.58 -12.10
C ILE A 223 -6.99 -30.33 -11.48
N ILE A 224 -5.84 -29.91 -12.01
CA ILE A 224 -5.10 -28.74 -11.52
C ILE A 224 -5.94 -27.47 -11.70
N THR A 225 -6.33 -27.12 -12.93
CA THR A 225 -7.01 -25.84 -13.20
C THR A 225 -8.44 -25.78 -12.67
N GLY A 226 -9.15 -26.91 -12.65
CA GLY A 226 -10.56 -26.95 -12.24
C GLY A 226 -10.77 -27.09 -10.74
N HIS A 227 -9.89 -27.80 -10.03
CA HIS A 227 -10.12 -28.20 -8.63
C HIS A 227 -9.00 -27.73 -7.70
N VAL A 228 -7.74 -28.05 -8.03
CA VAL A 228 -6.61 -27.78 -7.12
C VAL A 228 -6.34 -26.29 -6.99
N ILE A 229 -6.31 -25.54 -8.10
CA ILE A 229 -6.13 -24.07 -8.06
C ILE A 229 -7.29 -23.42 -7.31
N LYS A 230 -8.53 -23.83 -7.59
CA LYS A 230 -9.71 -23.28 -6.94
C LYS A 230 -9.69 -23.49 -5.42
N ASN A 231 -9.39 -24.70 -4.96
CA ASN A 231 -9.39 -25.03 -3.53
C ASN A 231 -8.14 -24.49 -2.81
N GLY A 232 -6.98 -24.53 -3.47
CA GLY A 232 -5.71 -24.08 -2.92
C GLY A 232 -5.55 -22.56 -2.87
N SER A 233 -6.27 -21.81 -3.69
CA SER A 233 -6.17 -20.34 -3.75
C SER A 233 -7.03 -19.60 -2.74
N ILE A 234 -8.00 -20.26 -2.07
CA ILE A 234 -8.92 -19.60 -1.14
C ILE A 234 -8.19 -18.71 -0.12
N PRO A 235 -7.14 -19.18 0.58
CA PRO A 235 -6.43 -18.34 1.55
C PRO A 235 -5.62 -17.21 0.89
N ALA A 236 -5.10 -17.44 -0.32
CA ALA A 236 -4.32 -16.46 -1.06
C ALA A 236 -5.19 -15.32 -1.60
N VAL A 237 -6.43 -15.61 -2.02
CA VAL A 237 -7.41 -14.60 -2.43
C VAL A 237 -7.75 -13.67 -1.27
N THR A 238 -7.85 -14.21 -0.05
CA THR A 238 -8.06 -13.38 1.15
C THR A 238 -6.90 -12.41 1.37
N LEU A 239 -5.65 -12.86 1.17
CA LEU A 239 -4.47 -12.00 1.28
C LEU A 239 -4.43 -10.93 0.16
N LEU A 240 -4.83 -11.28 -1.06
CA LEU A 240 -4.90 -10.32 -2.17
C LEU A 240 -5.78 -9.12 -1.84
N GLY A 241 -6.89 -9.32 -1.11
CA GLY A 241 -7.76 -8.23 -0.66
C GLY A 241 -7.06 -7.23 0.28
N LEU A 242 -6.23 -7.74 1.21
CA LEU A 242 -5.44 -6.92 2.13
C LEU A 242 -4.35 -6.12 1.39
N THR A 243 -3.74 -6.73 0.39
CA THR A 243 -2.60 -6.16 -0.35
C THR A 243 -2.97 -4.94 -1.22
N ILE A 244 -4.25 -4.69 -1.50
CA ILE A 244 -4.66 -3.49 -2.27
C ILE A 244 -4.22 -2.20 -1.55
N GLY A 245 -4.33 -2.16 -0.22
CA GLY A 245 -3.87 -1.03 0.58
C GLY A 245 -2.36 -0.86 0.51
N ASP A 246 -1.62 -1.96 0.56
CA ASP A 246 -0.15 -1.98 0.45
C ASP A 246 0.32 -1.51 -0.92
N LEU A 247 -0.39 -1.86 -2.00
CA LEU A 247 -0.07 -1.43 -3.36
C LEU A 247 -0.25 0.08 -3.55
N LEU A 248 -1.31 0.67 -2.99
CA LEU A 248 -1.55 2.11 -3.01
C LEU A 248 -0.54 2.88 -2.16
N ALA A 249 -0.14 2.33 -1.02
CA ALA A 249 0.90 2.93 -0.19
C ALA A 249 2.28 2.84 -0.87
N GLY A 250 2.61 1.67 -1.42
CA GLY A 250 3.88 1.41 -2.10
C GLY A 250 4.03 2.19 -3.41
N SER A 251 2.94 2.46 -4.14
CA SER A 251 2.97 3.16 -5.42
C SER A 251 3.57 4.56 -5.31
N VAL A 252 3.38 5.25 -4.19
CA VAL A 252 4.01 6.55 -3.90
C VAL A 252 5.54 6.46 -4.01
N ILE A 253 6.13 5.41 -3.44
CA ILE A 253 7.59 5.21 -3.48
C ILE A 253 8.03 4.83 -4.90
N ALA A 254 7.29 3.94 -5.56
CA ALA A 254 7.60 3.54 -6.93
C ALA A 254 7.52 4.72 -7.91
N GLU A 255 6.51 5.57 -7.81
CA GLU A 255 6.37 6.76 -8.67
C GLU A 255 7.54 7.73 -8.52
N ALA A 256 8.02 7.93 -7.28
CA ALA A 256 9.18 8.77 -7.02
C ALA A 256 10.46 8.19 -7.66
N ILE A 257 10.69 6.88 -7.51
CA ILE A 257 11.88 6.20 -8.07
C ILE A 257 11.88 6.26 -9.60
N PHE A 258 10.72 6.00 -10.21
CA PHE A 258 10.58 5.93 -11.67
C PHE A 258 10.21 7.27 -12.32
N SER A 259 10.20 8.37 -11.55
CA SER A 259 9.82 9.72 -12.03
C SER A 259 8.46 9.76 -12.76
N ARG A 260 7.52 8.94 -12.32
CA ARG A 260 6.20 8.80 -12.94
C ARG A 260 5.24 9.86 -12.42
N ALA A 261 4.44 10.46 -13.30
CA ALA A 261 3.34 11.32 -12.86
C ALA A 261 2.39 10.52 -11.95
N GLY A 262 2.21 10.99 -10.71
CA GLY A 262 1.51 10.29 -9.64
C GLY A 262 1.70 11.02 -8.32
N LEU A 263 0.95 10.66 -7.27
CA LEU A 263 1.02 11.32 -5.96
C LEU A 263 2.41 11.25 -5.34
N GLY A 264 3.16 10.18 -5.56
CA GLY A 264 4.52 10.02 -5.08
C GLY A 264 5.49 11.02 -5.68
N PHE A 265 5.37 11.27 -6.98
CA PHE A 265 6.20 12.29 -7.63
C PHE A 265 5.80 13.70 -7.22
N VAL A 266 4.50 14.00 -7.07
CA VAL A 266 4.06 15.31 -6.55
C VAL A 266 4.58 15.52 -5.12
N THR A 267 4.57 14.46 -4.30
CA THR A 267 5.14 14.50 -2.94
C THR A 267 6.64 14.79 -2.97
N GLU A 268 7.38 14.11 -3.85
CA GLU A 268 8.82 14.28 -4.00
C GLU A 268 9.18 15.74 -4.36
N GLN A 269 8.46 16.30 -5.32
CA GLN A 269 8.63 17.70 -5.72
C GLN A 269 8.27 18.67 -4.58
N ALA A 270 7.17 18.41 -3.88
CA ALA A 270 6.72 19.23 -2.77
C ALA A 270 7.74 19.21 -1.62
N VAL A 271 8.30 18.05 -1.29
CA VAL A 271 9.35 17.92 -0.28
C VAL A 271 10.61 18.68 -0.68
N ARG A 272 11.06 18.55 -1.94
CA ARG A 272 12.23 19.31 -2.44
C ARG A 272 12.00 20.82 -2.43
N ALA A 273 10.79 21.26 -2.76
CA ALA A 273 10.42 22.66 -2.79
C ALA A 273 10.00 23.22 -1.42
N GLN A 274 10.06 22.42 -0.35
CA GLN A 274 9.58 22.77 0.99
C GLN A 274 8.11 23.26 0.99
N ASP A 275 7.28 22.67 0.12
CA ASP A 275 5.86 23.00 -0.04
C ASP A 275 5.01 22.24 1.00
N GLY A 276 5.00 22.77 2.22
CA GLY A 276 4.29 22.19 3.38
C GLY A 276 2.81 21.86 3.11
N PRO A 277 2.00 22.77 2.54
CA PRO A 277 0.59 22.50 2.27
C PRO A 277 0.35 21.29 1.35
N VAL A 278 1.15 21.14 0.29
CA VAL A 278 1.04 19.98 -0.62
C VAL A 278 1.44 18.70 0.10
N VAL A 279 2.54 18.70 0.85
CA VAL A 279 2.98 17.52 1.63
C VAL A 279 1.91 17.13 2.65
N GLN A 280 1.38 18.08 3.42
CA GLN A 280 0.31 17.84 4.40
C GLN A 280 -0.91 17.19 3.74
N ALA A 281 -1.38 17.75 2.63
CA ALA A 281 -2.57 17.26 1.95
C ALA A 281 -2.37 15.86 1.36
N ILE A 282 -1.22 15.58 0.73
CA ILE A 282 -0.96 14.25 0.15
C ILE A 282 -0.84 13.19 1.25
N VAL A 283 -0.09 13.46 2.34
CA VAL A 283 0.02 12.50 3.44
C VAL A 283 -1.34 12.22 4.07
N MET A 284 -2.19 13.25 4.21
CA MET A 284 -3.56 13.09 4.69
C MET A 284 -4.41 12.23 3.78
N ILE A 285 -4.33 12.43 2.46
CA ILE A 285 -5.07 11.60 1.51
C ILE A 285 -4.59 10.16 1.54
N VAL A 286 -3.27 9.93 1.59
CA VAL A 286 -2.71 8.57 1.72
C VAL A 286 -3.20 7.93 3.02
N ALA A 287 -3.20 8.66 4.14
CA ALA A 287 -3.69 8.16 5.42
C ALA A 287 -5.19 7.84 5.38
N ILE A 288 -6.02 8.70 4.78
CA ILE A 288 -7.46 8.49 4.61
C ILE A 288 -7.71 7.27 3.74
N VAL A 289 -7.08 7.18 2.57
CA VAL A 289 -7.25 6.06 1.63
C VAL A 289 -6.80 4.75 2.27
N PHE A 290 -5.62 4.71 2.88
CA PHE A 290 -5.11 3.52 3.55
C PHE A 290 -6.03 3.07 4.70
N THR A 291 -6.49 4.03 5.51
CA THR A 291 -7.41 3.76 6.61
C THR A 291 -8.77 3.26 6.11
N LEU A 292 -9.28 3.82 5.01
CA LEU A 292 -10.52 3.36 4.38
C LEU A 292 -10.38 1.95 3.81
N VAL A 293 -9.28 1.64 3.12
CA VAL A 293 -9.02 0.28 2.61
C VAL A 293 -8.92 -0.72 3.76
N ASN A 294 -8.22 -0.38 4.83
CA ASN A 294 -8.15 -1.22 6.03
C ASN A 294 -9.51 -1.38 6.70
N LEU A 295 -10.30 -0.31 6.81
CA LEU A 295 -11.65 -0.37 7.36
C LEU A 295 -12.55 -1.29 6.52
N VAL A 296 -12.55 -1.13 5.20
CA VAL A 296 -13.28 -2.01 4.27
C VAL A 296 -12.82 -3.44 4.46
N THR A 297 -11.51 -3.68 4.53
CA THR A 297 -10.99 -5.02 4.70
C THR A 297 -11.38 -5.63 6.04
N ASP A 298 -11.26 -4.90 7.14
CA ASP A 298 -11.70 -5.29 8.47
C ASP A 298 -13.20 -5.63 8.54
N LEU A 299 -14.02 -4.96 7.72
CA LEU A 299 -15.47 -5.19 7.64
C LEU A 299 -15.82 -6.39 6.74
N VAL A 300 -15.06 -6.61 5.66
CA VAL A 300 -15.27 -7.69 4.69
C VAL A 300 -14.65 -9.02 5.16
N TYR A 301 -13.53 -8.97 5.87
CA TYR A 301 -12.78 -10.15 6.31
C TYR A 301 -13.62 -11.15 7.15
N PRO A 302 -14.51 -10.73 8.08
CA PRO A 302 -15.42 -11.62 8.81
C PRO A 302 -16.54 -12.26 7.98
N LEU A 303 -16.74 -11.78 6.73
CA LEU A 303 -17.65 -12.38 5.75
C LEU A 303 -16.94 -13.43 4.90
N ILE A 304 -15.65 -13.25 4.62
CA ILE A 304 -14.83 -14.17 3.80
C ILE A 304 -14.35 -15.38 4.61
N ASP A 305 -13.88 -15.18 5.86
CA ASP A 305 -13.44 -16.29 6.71
C ASP A 305 -14.24 -16.37 8.03
N PRO A 306 -15.23 -17.29 8.14
CA PRO A 306 -15.99 -17.51 9.36
C PRO A 306 -15.19 -18.08 10.53
N ARG A 307 -13.97 -18.61 10.33
CA ARG A 307 -13.19 -19.30 11.38
C ARG A 307 -12.64 -18.36 12.45
N ILE A 308 -12.52 -17.08 12.10
CA ILE A 308 -12.03 -16.01 13.00
C ILE A 308 -13.12 -15.62 14.02
N ARG A 309 -14.36 -16.07 13.79
CA ARG A 309 -15.50 -15.82 14.69
C ARG A 309 -15.42 -16.60 16.00
N THR A 310 -14.57 -17.63 16.08
CA THR A 310 -14.49 -18.55 17.21
C THR A 310 -13.07 -18.63 17.73
N ALA A 311 -12.46 -17.51 18.14
CA ALA A 311 -11.45 -17.59 19.18
C ALA A 311 -12.20 -17.97 20.47
N PRO A 312 -11.97 -19.16 21.07
CA PRO A 312 -12.63 -19.54 22.30
C PRO A 312 -12.28 -18.51 23.38
N LYS A 313 -13.29 -18.04 24.14
CA LYS A 313 -13.04 -17.32 25.40
C LYS A 313 -12.03 -18.16 26.20
N PRO A 314 -10.94 -17.58 26.74
CA PRO A 314 -10.04 -18.34 27.60
C PRO A 314 -10.88 -18.95 28.72
N VAL A 315 -10.95 -20.28 28.77
CA VAL A 315 -11.57 -20.98 29.88
C VAL A 315 -10.71 -20.65 31.09
N ALA A 316 -11.28 -19.93 32.06
CA ALA A 316 -10.61 -19.64 33.31
C ALA A 316 -10.24 -20.98 33.96
N VAL A 317 -8.97 -21.34 33.92
CA VAL A 317 -8.44 -22.49 34.65
C VAL A 317 -8.57 -22.14 36.12
N THR A 318 -9.63 -22.61 36.76
CA THR A 318 -9.82 -22.48 38.20
C THR A 318 -8.85 -23.46 38.85
N VAL A 319 -7.67 -22.98 39.24
CA VAL A 319 -6.71 -23.78 39.98
C VAL A 319 -7.29 -24.02 41.38
N ALA A 320 -7.72 -25.25 41.67
CA ALA A 320 -8.23 -25.61 42.98
C ALA A 320 -7.12 -25.44 44.05
N PRO A 321 -7.44 -24.91 45.25
CA PRO A 321 -6.45 -24.74 46.30
C PRO A 321 -5.96 -26.11 46.77
N THR A 322 -4.64 -26.30 46.71
CA THR A 322 -3.94 -27.46 47.27
C THR A 322 -4.22 -27.56 48.77
N GLN A 323 -4.97 -28.59 49.17
CA GLN A 323 -5.05 -29.01 50.57
C GLN A 323 -3.63 -29.34 51.05
N LYS A 324 -3.08 -28.49 51.93
CA LYS A 324 -1.94 -28.85 52.76
C LYS A 324 -2.37 -30.05 53.61
N ALA A 325 -1.83 -31.22 53.29
CA ALA A 325 -1.85 -32.38 54.17
C ALA A 325 -1.13 -31.99 55.47
N ALA A 326 -1.90 -31.88 56.55
CA ALA A 326 -1.35 -31.95 57.90
C ALA A 326 -0.95 -33.41 58.13
N VAL A 327 0.36 -33.67 58.16
CA VAL A 327 0.91 -34.87 58.76
C VAL A 327 1.63 -34.41 60.01
N SER A 328 1.13 -34.98 61.11
CA SER A 328 1.65 -35.06 62.47
C SER A 328 3.16 -35.20 62.59
#